data_AF-A0A1V8TVG7-F1
#
_entry.id   AF-A0A1V8TVG7-F1
#
_cell.length_a   1.000
_cell.length_b   1.000
_cell.length_c   1.000
_cell.angle_alpha   90.00
_cell.angle_beta   90.00
_cell.angle_gamma   90.00
#
_symmetry.space_group_name_H-M   'P 1'
#
loop_
_entity.id
_entity.type
_entity.pdbx_description
1 polymer ?
#
loop_
_entity_poly.entity_id
_entity_poly.type
_entity_poly.pdbx_seq_one_letter_code
_entity_poly.pdbx_strand_id
1 'polypeptide(L)'
;MTPNFTQLALPEALIGWQSPQSGRGTWDIIWSSLQTLTLCAWVSVRVSSASPTGGNWDILRDKLYFVLLTLLGPEFVLVLAFGQWQTARASLKDYQDAGYQSWTITHSFYADMGGVHVKSSDFPSCPANSKQLLYLLKRGYIDIPDVTETELEELGKSDILTNQVTSIASLAIASTFLNNIAARLAQDLGVTTLEVTVLANIFCTLGTYLCWWNKPSDIEVSHCYRLKITMAALIEEAGEECTGQYRDTPLDFISPNEWVGSLVRKYFVDFFADFALNGCFFMLVVSMAYTAFFPGAWDFYFPTVAEQQLWRAVVATQAIIALLGPLPEVFMVDRQVKPNESALPIPSITISSTQRLLRKIRRLWYHPCNNEMTGDFPCVDVPLHSLLILTPACALYVICRWLIIAMDIASLRAQPASTYETISWSMFLPWW
;
A
#
# COMPACT_ATOMS: atom_id res chain seq x y z
N MET A 1 23.84 57.13 -3.07
CA MET A 1 23.76 55.84 -2.37
C MET A 1 22.91 56.02 -1.12
N THR A 2 21.60 55.84 -1.28
CA THR A 2 20.65 55.74 -0.16
C THR A 2 20.47 54.25 0.12
N PRO A 3 20.69 53.76 1.35
CA PRO A 3 20.39 52.38 1.67
C PRO A 3 18.86 52.21 1.63
N ASN A 4 18.39 51.26 0.81
CA ASN A 4 17.03 50.76 0.86
C ASN A 4 16.82 50.13 2.23
N PHE A 5 16.04 50.79 3.08
CA PHE A 5 15.40 50.12 4.21
C PHE A 5 14.52 49.03 3.63
N THR A 6 14.94 47.77 3.78
CA THR A 6 14.05 46.62 3.74
C THR A 6 12.86 46.96 4.63
N GLN A 7 11.69 47.11 4.01
CA GLN A 7 10.42 47.14 4.72
C GLN A 7 10.42 45.94 5.67
N LEU A 8 10.53 46.22 6.97
CA LEU A 8 10.04 45.30 7.99
C LEU A 8 8.56 45.11 7.68
N ALA A 9 8.23 44.02 6.97
CA ALA A 9 6.87 43.56 6.87
C ALA A 9 6.35 43.46 8.31
N LEU A 10 5.33 44.24 8.64
CA LEU A 10 4.65 44.12 9.93
C LEU A 10 4.29 42.63 10.11
N PRO A 11 4.53 42.04 11.29
CA PRO A 11 4.17 40.64 11.51
C PRO A 11 2.70 40.48 11.17
N GLU A 12 2.44 39.61 10.20
CA GLU A 12 1.10 39.33 9.73
C GLU A 12 0.21 39.00 10.92
N ALA A 13 -0.98 39.61 10.98
CA ALA A 13 -1.86 39.44 12.13
C ALA A 13 -2.25 37.97 12.26
N LEU A 14 -1.96 37.38 13.43
CA LEU A 14 -2.37 36.02 13.74
C LEU A 14 -3.84 36.02 14.13
N ILE A 15 -4.61 35.19 13.44
CA ILE A 15 -6.04 35.10 13.61
C ILE A 15 -6.39 33.71 14.14
N GLY A 16 -7.24 33.69 15.17
CA GLY A 16 -7.78 32.46 15.73
C GLY A 16 -8.86 31.81 14.86
N TRP A 17 -9.76 31.05 15.48
CA TRP A 17 -10.86 30.41 14.78
C TRP A 17 -11.74 31.42 14.05
N GLN A 18 -11.96 31.20 12.74
CA GLN A 18 -12.79 32.07 11.90
C GLN A 18 -14.06 31.38 11.41
N SER A 19 -15.19 32.06 11.60
CA SER A 19 -16.49 31.65 11.04
C SER A 19 -16.62 32.12 9.58
N PRO A 20 -17.31 31.38 8.70
CA PRO A 20 -17.51 31.80 7.31
C PRO A 20 -18.46 33.01 7.27
N GLN A 21 -17.91 34.24 7.19
CA GLN A 21 -18.73 35.47 7.06
C GLN A 21 -18.41 36.24 5.78
N SER A 22 -17.13 36.29 5.37
CA SER A 22 -16.69 36.98 4.14
C SER A 22 -15.44 36.35 3.50
N GLY A 23 -14.95 35.24 4.06
CA GLY A 23 -13.74 34.54 3.65
C GLY A 23 -13.81 33.04 3.93
N ARG A 24 -12.68 32.34 3.81
CA ARG A 24 -12.56 30.93 4.15
C ARG A 24 -12.61 30.76 5.67
N GLY A 25 -13.54 29.96 6.19
CA GLY A 25 -13.60 29.63 7.62
C GLY A 25 -12.64 28.51 8.01
N THR A 26 -12.25 28.42 9.28
CA THR A 26 -11.44 27.30 9.80
C THR A 26 -12.16 25.97 9.62
N TRP A 27 -13.49 25.95 9.79
CA TRP A 27 -14.31 24.77 9.55
C TRP A 27 -14.27 24.32 8.08
N ASP A 28 -14.21 25.24 7.12
CA ASP A 28 -14.14 24.89 5.71
C ASP A 28 -12.81 24.19 5.37
N ILE A 29 -11.71 24.59 6.01
CA ILE A 29 -10.40 23.92 5.87
C ILE A 29 -10.49 22.48 6.38
N ILE A 30 -11.01 22.30 7.60
CA ILE A 30 -11.14 20.99 8.23
C ILE A 30 -12.06 20.10 7.43
N TRP A 31 -13.22 20.62 7.04
CA TRP A 31 -14.25 19.86 6.33
C TRP A 31 -13.78 19.43 4.93
N SER A 32 -13.19 20.35 4.15
CA SER A 32 -12.64 20.02 2.82
C SER A 32 -11.50 19.00 2.90
N SER A 33 -10.63 19.13 3.91
CA SER A 33 -9.56 18.16 4.19
C SER A 33 -10.12 16.79 4.56
N LEU A 34 -11.11 16.74 5.45
CA LEU A 34 -11.75 15.51 5.91
C LEU A 34 -12.50 14.80 4.77
N GLN A 35 -13.23 15.55 3.94
CA GLN A 35 -13.92 15.00 2.76
C GLN A 35 -12.91 14.37 1.79
N THR A 36 -11.81 15.06 1.54
CA THR A 36 -10.75 14.57 0.65
C THR A 36 -10.12 13.29 1.22
N LEU A 37 -9.71 13.28 2.49
CA LEU A 37 -9.15 12.10 3.15
C LEU A 37 -10.11 10.92 3.18
N THR A 38 -11.40 11.17 3.46
CA THR A 38 -12.42 10.11 3.52
C THR A 38 -12.63 9.48 2.15
N LEU A 39 -12.70 10.27 1.09
CA LEU A 39 -12.84 9.75 -0.27
C LEU A 39 -11.58 9.05 -0.77
N CYS A 40 -10.39 9.58 -0.43
CA CYS A 40 -9.13 8.90 -0.70
C CYS A 40 -9.04 7.53 -0.01
N ALA A 41 -9.48 7.47 1.26
CA ALA A 41 -9.57 6.21 2.00
C ALA A 41 -10.58 5.25 1.38
N TRP A 42 -11.75 5.74 0.95
CA TRP A 42 -12.79 4.90 0.35
C TRP A 42 -12.32 4.18 -0.92
N VAL A 43 -11.61 4.88 -1.81
CA VAL A 43 -11.02 4.27 -3.02
C VAL A 43 -10.02 3.17 -2.68
N SER A 44 -9.32 3.32 -1.56
CA SER A 44 -8.29 2.41 -1.09
C SER A 44 -8.85 1.14 -0.40
N VAL A 45 -10.12 1.16 0.00
CA VAL A 45 -10.79 0.07 0.76
C VAL A 45 -11.39 -1.00 -0.17
N ARG A 46 -11.00 -1.04 -1.45
CA ARG A 46 -11.41 -2.07 -2.43
C ARG A 46 -10.79 -3.46 -2.16
N VAL A 47 -10.74 -3.92 -0.92
CA VAL A 47 -10.06 -5.18 -0.55
C VAL A 47 -11.05 -6.33 -0.38
N SER A 48 -10.71 -7.38 -1.15
CA SER A 48 -11.11 -8.78 -1.22
C SER A 48 -12.50 -9.22 -0.76
N SER A 49 -13.11 -10.00 -1.65
CA SER A 49 -14.30 -10.82 -1.43
C SER A 49 -14.28 -11.47 -0.05
N ALA A 50 -15.39 -11.32 0.66
CA ALA A 50 -15.63 -12.07 1.88
C ALA A 50 -15.32 -13.56 1.62
N SER A 51 -14.49 -14.17 2.47
CA SER A 51 -14.47 -15.63 2.55
C SER A 51 -15.92 -16.07 2.75
N PRO A 52 -16.44 -17.07 1.99
CA PRO A 52 -17.83 -17.54 2.12
C PRO A 52 -18.24 -17.96 3.54
N THR A 53 -17.28 -18.08 4.45
CA THR A 53 -17.44 -18.49 5.85
C THR A 53 -17.31 -17.34 6.86
N GLY A 54 -16.95 -16.12 6.44
CA GLY A 54 -16.74 -14.96 7.32
C GLY A 54 -18.02 -14.22 7.67
N GLY A 55 -18.16 -13.75 8.91
CA GLY A 55 -19.31 -12.94 9.34
C GLY A 55 -19.21 -11.48 8.88
N ASN A 56 -20.33 -10.76 8.86
CA ASN A 56 -20.37 -9.33 8.54
C ASN A 56 -19.40 -8.47 9.40
N TRP A 57 -19.12 -8.93 10.62
CA TRP A 57 -18.19 -8.26 11.53
C TRP A 57 -16.73 -8.35 11.05
N ASP A 58 -16.31 -9.48 10.49
CA ASP A 58 -14.95 -9.63 9.96
C ASP A 58 -14.74 -8.72 8.74
N ILE A 59 -15.75 -8.64 7.87
CA ILE A 59 -15.74 -7.72 6.72
C ILE A 59 -15.63 -6.27 7.17
N LEU A 60 -16.45 -5.86 8.14
CA LEU A 60 -16.43 -4.49 8.67
C LEU A 60 -15.09 -4.16 9.34
N ARG A 61 -14.55 -5.09 10.13
CA ARG A 61 -13.25 -4.95 10.80
C ARG A 61 -12.13 -4.77 9.78
N ASP A 62 -12.11 -5.59 8.74
CA ASP A 62 -11.07 -5.55 7.72
C ASP A 62 -11.16 -4.25 6.88
N LYS A 63 -12.38 -3.80 6.53
CA LYS A 63 -12.62 -2.49 5.91
C LYS A 63 -12.12 -1.34 6.80
N LEU A 64 -12.41 -1.38 8.10
CA LEU A 64 -11.95 -0.37 9.06
C LEU A 64 -10.41 -0.34 9.18
N TYR A 65 -9.75 -1.50 9.21
CA TYR A 65 -8.29 -1.57 9.23
C TYR A 65 -7.67 -0.92 7.99
N PHE A 66 -8.24 -1.15 6.79
CA PHE A 66 -7.75 -0.50 5.57
C PHE A 66 -7.98 1.01 5.56
N VAL A 67 -9.10 1.51 6.10
CA VAL A 67 -9.32 2.96 6.29
C VAL A 67 -8.24 3.53 7.20
N LEU A 68 -8.00 2.90 8.36
CA LEU A 68 -6.99 3.36 9.31
C LEU A 68 -5.57 3.31 8.73
N LEU A 69 -5.25 2.24 8.00
CA LEU A 69 -3.98 2.11 7.30
C LEU A 69 -3.81 3.20 6.24
N THR A 70 -4.87 3.54 5.51
CA THR A 70 -4.82 4.62 4.50
C THR A 70 -4.64 5.99 5.15
N LEU A 71 -5.26 6.25 6.30
CA LEU A 71 -5.12 7.55 6.98
C LEU A 71 -3.77 7.72 7.68
N LEU A 72 -3.24 6.63 8.27
CA LEU A 72 -2.01 6.66 9.06
C LEU A 72 -0.75 6.32 8.26
N GLY A 73 -0.88 5.62 7.14
CA GLY A 73 0.26 5.19 6.32
C GLY A 73 -0.17 4.88 4.89
N PRO A 74 -0.66 5.88 4.12
CA PRO A 74 -1.13 5.67 2.74
C PRO A 74 0.00 5.17 1.82
N GLU A 75 1.27 5.45 2.14
CA GLU A 75 2.42 4.90 1.42
C GLU A 75 2.50 3.38 1.51
N PHE A 76 2.07 2.78 2.63
CA PHE A 76 2.03 1.33 2.76
C PHE A 76 0.94 0.74 1.87
N VAL A 77 -0.20 1.40 1.76
CA VAL A 77 -1.27 1.00 0.84
C VAL A 77 -0.79 1.05 -0.61
N LEU A 78 -0.05 2.11 -0.98
CA LEU A 78 0.56 2.21 -2.31
C LEU A 78 1.56 1.07 -2.57
N VAL A 79 2.43 0.75 -1.61
CA VAL A 79 3.37 -0.37 -1.75
C VAL A 79 2.64 -1.70 -1.90
N LEU A 80 1.59 -1.95 -1.11
CA LEU A 80 0.73 -3.13 -1.24
C LEU A 80 0.07 -3.22 -2.63
N ALA A 81 -0.49 -2.10 -3.10
CA ALA A 81 -1.17 -2.04 -4.39
C ALA A 81 -0.19 -2.31 -5.54
N PHE A 82 1.02 -1.78 -5.45
CA PHE A 82 2.08 -2.05 -6.41
C PHE A 82 2.53 -3.51 -6.39
N GLY A 83 2.72 -4.11 -5.22
CA GLY A 83 3.06 -5.53 -5.08
C GLY A 83 1.99 -6.46 -5.67
N GLN A 84 0.72 -6.14 -5.44
CA GLN A 84 -0.41 -6.85 -6.07
C GLN A 84 -0.37 -6.73 -7.59
N TRP A 85 -0.15 -5.53 -8.12
CA TRP A 85 -0.07 -5.30 -9.55
C TRP A 85 1.11 -6.03 -10.21
N GLN A 86 2.29 -6.03 -9.57
CA GLN A 86 3.43 -6.79 -10.07
C GLN A 86 3.18 -8.30 -10.09
N THR A 87 2.57 -8.84 -9.02
CA THR A 87 2.23 -10.26 -8.92
C THR A 87 1.21 -10.67 -9.98
N ALA A 88 0.18 -9.85 -10.20
CA ALA A 88 -0.82 -10.08 -11.25
C ALA A 88 -0.18 -10.03 -12.65
N ARG A 89 0.78 -9.11 -12.89
CA ARG A 89 1.52 -9.04 -14.15
C ARG A 89 2.46 -10.23 -14.38
N ALA A 90 3.12 -10.69 -13.33
CA ALA A 90 3.97 -11.88 -13.39
C ALA A 90 3.13 -13.11 -13.72
N SER A 91 1.99 -13.28 -13.04
CA SER A 91 1.05 -14.36 -13.32
C SER A 91 0.53 -14.29 -14.75
N LEU A 92 0.08 -13.12 -15.23
CA LEU A 92 -0.34 -12.95 -16.63
C LEU A 92 0.72 -13.45 -17.62
N LYS A 93 1.99 -13.11 -17.39
CA LYS A 93 3.09 -13.56 -18.22
C LYS A 93 3.23 -15.09 -18.18
N ASP A 94 3.17 -15.70 -17.00
CA ASP A 94 3.26 -17.16 -16.85
C ASP A 94 2.11 -17.90 -17.56
N TYR A 95 0.91 -17.32 -17.59
CA TYR A 95 -0.24 -17.86 -18.35
C TYR A 95 -0.05 -17.72 -19.86
N GLN A 96 0.46 -16.58 -20.33
CA GLN A 96 0.76 -16.36 -21.74
C GLN A 96 1.85 -17.31 -22.25
N ASP A 97 2.90 -17.51 -21.45
CA ASP A 97 4.00 -18.44 -21.74
C ASP A 97 3.52 -19.90 -21.75
N ALA A 98 2.48 -20.23 -20.98
CA ALA A 98 1.82 -21.54 -20.99
C ALA A 98 0.80 -21.73 -22.13
N GLY A 99 0.56 -20.71 -22.97
CA GLY A 99 -0.33 -20.77 -24.13
C GLY A 99 -1.76 -20.27 -23.90
N TYR A 100 -2.08 -19.72 -22.72
CA TYR A 100 -3.41 -19.18 -22.40
C TYR A 100 -3.54 -17.70 -22.81
N GLN A 101 -3.71 -17.43 -24.10
CA GLN A 101 -3.73 -16.07 -24.66
C GLN A 101 -4.98 -15.24 -24.29
N SER A 102 -6.08 -15.90 -23.91
CA SER A 102 -7.30 -15.22 -23.44
C SER A 102 -7.19 -14.69 -22.01
N TRP A 103 -6.15 -15.08 -21.26
CA TRP A 103 -5.96 -14.65 -19.89
C TRP A 103 -5.52 -13.19 -19.84
N THR A 104 -6.14 -12.40 -18.96
CA THR A 104 -5.87 -10.96 -18.82
C THR A 104 -5.38 -10.64 -17.40
N ILE A 105 -4.89 -9.41 -17.21
CA ILE A 105 -4.47 -8.95 -15.87
C ILE A 105 -5.66 -8.94 -14.89
N THR A 106 -6.86 -8.64 -15.38
CA THR A 106 -8.12 -8.66 -14.61
C THR A 106 -8.39 -10.06 -14.06
N HIS A 107 -8.21 -11.10 -14.87
CA HIS A 107 -8.34 -12.50 -14.43
C HIS A 107 -7.28 -12.88 -13.37
N SER A 108 -6.07 -12.34 -13.49
CA SER A 108 -5.00 -12.57 -12.51
C SER A 108 -5.35 -11.92 -11.16
N PHE A 109 -5.78 -10.66 -11.17
CA PHE A 109 -6.30 -10.00 -9.96
C PHE A 109 -7.51 -10.72 -9.38
N TYR A 110 -8.41 -11.20 -10.22
CA TYR A 110 -9.61 -11.92 -9.79
C TYR A 110 -9.27 -13.20 -9.03
N ALA A 111 -8.38 -14.02 -9.59
CA ALA A 111 -7.90 -15.23 -8.94
C ALA A 111 -7.15 -14.90 -7.63
N ASP A 112 -6.30 -13.87 -7.65
CA ASP A 112 -5.51 -13.48 -6.48
C ASP A 112 -6.35 -12.87 -5.34
N MET A 113 -7.51 -12.28 -5.65
CA MET A 113 -8.47 -11.80 -4.66
C MET A 113 -9.26 -12.94 -3.99
N GLY A 114 -9.12 -14.18 -4.45
CA GLY A 114 -9.89 -15.33 -3.99
C GLY A 114 -11.19 -15.57 -4.74
N GLY A 115 -11.40 -14.89 -5.88
CA GLY A 115 -12.63 -15.03 -6.66
C GLY A 115 -12.80 -16.39 -7.35
N VAL A 116 -11.71 -17.14 -7.51
CA VAL A 116 -11.74 -18.49 -8.07
C VAL A 116 -11.71 -19.50 -6.94
N HIS A 117 -12.71 -20.37 -6.90
CA HIS A 117 -12.80 -21.46 -5.96
C HIS A 117 -12.69 -22.80 -6.68
N VAL A 118 -12.09 -23.78 -6.01
CA VAL A 118 -12.00 -25.16 -6.50
C VAL A 118 -12.66 -26.10 -5.52
N LYS A 119 -13.43 -27.05 -6.03
CA LYS A 119 -14.07 -28.11 -5.23
C LYS A 119 -13.70 -29.47 -5.80
N SER A 120 -13.57 -30.44 -4.91
CA SER A 120 -13.46 -31.85 -5.30
C SER A 120 -14.58 -32.65 -4.64
N SER A 121 -14.72 -33.93 -5.00
CA SER A 121 -15.74 -34.81 -4.42
C SER A 121 -15.47 -35.15 -2.95
N ASP A 122 -14.21 -35.06 -2.53
CA ASP A 122 -13.71 -35.41 -1.19
C ASP A 122 -13.41 -34.19 -0.31
N PHE A 123 -13.38 -32.97 -0.86
CA PHE A 123 -13.00 -31.76 -0.13
C PHE A 123 -13.94 -30.58 -0.44
N PRO A 124 -14.33 -29.77 0.56
CA PRO A 124 -15.18 -28.59 0.36
C PRO A 124 -14.52 -27.54 -0.55
N SER A 125 -15.32 -26.60 -1.04
CA SER A 125 -14.85 -25.49 -1.88
C SER A 125 -13.78 -24.66 -1.16
N CYS A 126 -12.61 -24.50 -1.78
CA CYS A 126 -11.53 -23.65 -1.27
C CYS A 126 -11.07 -22.61 -2.33
N PRO A 127 -10.61 -21.43 -1.90
CA PRO A 127 -10.10 -20.42 -2.83
C PRO A 127 -8.77 -20.86 -3.45
N ALA A 128 -8.60 -20.60 -4.74
CA ALA A 128 -7.40 -20.88 -5.51
C ALA A 128 -6.79 -19.58 -6.07
N ASN A 129 -5.56 -19.31 -5.67
CA ASN A 129 -4.77 -18.16 -6.11
C ASN A 129 -4.31 -18.32 -7.58
N SER A 130 -3.85 -17.26 -8.26
CA SER A 130 -3.49 -17.35 -9.69
C SER A 130 -2.40 -18.39 -9.99
N LYS A 131 -1.38 -18.49 -9.12
CA LYS A 131 -0.30 -19.50 -9.21
C LYS A 131 -0.83 -20.94 -9.03
N GLN A 132 -1.72 -21.16 -8.06
CA GLN A 132 -2.37 -22.47 -7.82
C GLN A 132 -3.22 -22.88 -9.03
N LEU A 133 -4.01 -21.95 -9.57
CA LEU A 133 -4.83 -22.20 -10.73
C LEU A 133 -4.00 -22.57 -11.96
N LEU A 134 -2.86 -21.90 -12.19
CA LEU A 134 -1.97 -22.21 -13.32
C LEU A 134 -1.39 -23.62 -13.20
N TYR A 135 -1.01 -24.04 -12.00
CA TYR A 135 -0.52 -25.39 -11.74
C TYR A 135 -1.57 -26.45 -12.09
N LEU A 136 -2.82 -26.23 -11.67
CA LEU A 136 -3.94 -27.14 -11.96
C LEU A 136 -4.26 -27.20 -13.46
N LEU A 137 -4.15 -26.08 -14.16
CA LEU A 137 -4.36 -25.99 -15.60
C LEU A 137 -3.26 -26.69 -16.39
N LYS A 138 -1.98 -26.50 -16.03
CA LYS A 138 -0.84 -27.15 -16.69
C LYS A 138 -0.91 -28.68 -16.60
N ARG A 139 -1.43 -29.22 -15.50
CA ARG A 139 -1.63 -30.67 -15.30
C ARG A 139 -2.98 -31.18 -15.82
N GLY A 140 -3.84 -30.30 -16.33
CA GLY A 140 -5.12 -30.67 -16.95
C GLY A 140 -6.21 -31.10 -15.95
N TYR A 141 -6.04 -30.81 -14.66
CA TYR A 141 -6.99 -31.18 -13.60
C TYR A 141 -8.26 -30.33 -13.60
N ILE A 142 -8.20 -29.16 -14.24
CA ILE A 142 -9.32 -28.21 -14.41
C ILE A 142 -9.36 -27.81 -15.89
N ASP A 143 -10.56 -27.60 -16.42
CA ASP A 143 -10.75 -27.00 -17.75
C ASP A 143 -10.56 -25.48 -17.66
N ILE A 144 -10.05 -24.87 -18.73
CA ILE A 144 -9.79 -23.41 -18.75
C ILE A 144 -11.05 -22.67 -18.26
N PRO A 145 -10.91 -21.76 -17.28
CA PRO A 145 -11.99 -20.90 -16.85
C PRO A 145 -12.69 -20.26 -18.04
N ASP A 146 -13.96 -20.58 -18.27
CA ASP A 146 -14.79 -19.94 -19.31
C ASP A 146 -15.29 -18.56 -18.88
N VAL A 147 -14.68 -17.99 -17.83
CA VAL A 147 -15.04 -16.68 -17.33
C VAL A 147 -14.46 -15.64 -18.28
N THR A 148 -15.34 -14.99 -19.02
CA THR A 148 -14.96 -13.86 -19.87
C THR A 148 -14.77 -12.59 -19.05
N GLU A 149 -13.90 -11.68 -19.52
CA GLU A 149 -13.72 -10.37 -18.88
C GLU A 149 -15.05 -9.60 -18.81
N THR A 150 -15.89 -9.77 -19.84
CA THR A 150 -17.25 -9.23 -19.85
C THR A 150 -18.11 -9.78 -18.73
N GLU A 151 -18.11 -11.09 -18.47
CA GLU A 151 -18.89 -11.66 -17.36
C GLU A 151 -18.40 -11.17 -15.99
N LEU A 152 -17.10 -10.98 -15.81
CA LEU A 152 -16.55 -10.35 -14.60
C LEU A 152 -17.03 -8.90 -14.44
N GLU A 153 -17.08 -8.14 -15.54
CA GLU A 153 -17.65 -6.79 -15.56
C GLU A 153 -19.16 -6.81 -15.32
N GLU A 154 -19.89 -7.83 -15.78
CA GLU A 154 -21.34 -7.92 -15.60
C GLU A 154 -21.74 -8.32 -14.18
N LEU A 155 -21.00 -9.23 -13.55
CA LEU A 155 -21.24 -9.69 -12.19
C LEU A 155 -21.02 -8.59 -11.14
N GLY A 156 -20.19 -7.59 -11.45
CA GLY A 156 -20.01 -6.42 -10.60
C GLY A 156 -20.98 -5.25 -10.88
N LYS A 157 -21.89 -5.33 -11.85
CA LYS A 157 -22.60 -4.14 -12.40
C LYS A 157 -23.35 -3.28 -11.38
N SER A 158 -23.93 -3.85 -10.32
CA SER A 158 -24.64 -3.09 -9.28
C SER A 158 -23.71 -2.20 -8.46
N ASP A 159 -22.46 -2.64 -8.26
CA ASP A 159 -21.46 -1.91 -7.46
C ASP A 159 -20.39 -1.23 -8.32
N ILE A 160 -20.20 -1.62 -9.58
CA ILE A 160 -19.28 -0.96 -10.52
C ILE A 160 -19.72 0.47 -10.77
N LEU A 161 -21.02 0.73 -10.94
CA LEU A 161 -21.51 2.11 -11.12
C LEU A 161 -21.23 2.95 -9.88
N THR A 162 -21.53 2.43 -8.69
CA THR A 162 -21.23 3.10 -7.42
C THR A 162 -19.73 3.35 -7.28
N ASN A 163 -18.90 2.33 -7.50
CA ASN A 163 -17.45 2.39 -7.33
C ASN A 163 -16.76 3.29 -8.37
N GLN A 164 -17.19 3.24 -9.64
CA GLN A 164 -16.67 4.13 -10.69
C GLN A 164 -17.09 5.58 -10.42
N VAL A 165 -18.35 5.82 -10.06
CA VAL A 165 -18.81 7.16 -9.68
C VAL A 165 -18.03 7.68 -8.47
N THR A 166 -17.83 6.88 -7.42
CA THR A 166 -17.05 7.31 -6.25
C THR A 166 -15.58 7.56 -6.58
N SER A 167 -15.00 6.80 -7.52
CA SER A 167 -13.60 7.00 -7.93
C SER A 167 -13.42 8.23 -8.82
N ILE A 168 -14.38 8.50 -9.71
CA ILE A 168 -14.42 9.75 -10.46
C ILE A 168 -14.61 10.92 -9.49
N ALA A 169 -15.51 10.78 -8.51
CA ALA A 169 -15.73 11.81 -7.49
C ALA A 169 -14.48 12.06 -6.63
N SER A 170 -13.75 11.01 -6.23
CA SER A 170 -12.49 11.18 -5.49
C SER A 170 -11.41 11.86 -6.32
N LEU A 171 -11.28 11.51 -7.60
CA LEU A 171 -10.33 12.17 -8.51
C LEU A 171 -10.71 13.63 -8.75
N ALA A 172 -12.01 13.92 -8.90
CA ALA A 172 -12.51 15.27 -9.04
C ALA A 172 -12.23 16.11 -7.78
N ILE A 173 -12.54 15.57 -6.59
CA ILE A 173 -12.30 16.27 -5.31
C ILE A 173 -10.80 16.46 -5.05
N ALA A 174 -9.97 15.44 -5.32
CA ALA A 174 -8.53 15.58 -5.24
C ALA A 174 -7.99 16.64 -6.21
N SER A 175 -8.47 16.66 -7.46
CA SER A 175 -8.12 17.67 -8.46
C SER A 175 -8.54 19.07 -8.03
N THR A 176 -9.75 19.24 -7.52
CA THR A 176 -10.21 20.52 -6.96
C THR A 176 -9.35 20.95 -5.78
N PHE A 177 -8.97 20.03 -4.89
CA PHE A 177 -8.11 20.33 -3.74
C PHE A 177 -6.71 20.77 -4.20
N LEU A 178 -6.11 20.05 -5.16
CA LEU A 178 -4.82 20.41 -5.78
C LEU A 178 -4.87 21.79 -6.43
N ASN A 179 -5.93 22.08 -7.21
CA ASN A 179 -6.11 23.38 -7.85
C ASN A 179 -6.27 24.51 -6.82
N ASN A 180 -6.96 24.26 -5.70
CA ASN A 180 -7.08 25.23 -4.62
C ASN A 180 -5.71 25.55 -3.99
N ILE A 181 -4.88 24.54 -3.73
CA ILE A 181 -3.54 24.76 -3.17
C ILE A 181 -2.63 25.46 -4.18
N ALA A 182 -2.64 25.03 -5.44
CA ALA A 182 -1.88 25.68 -6.50
C ALA A 182 -2.26 27.16 -6.67
N ALA A 183 -3.55 27.48 -6.65
CA ALA A 183 -4.04 28.85 -6.72
C ALA A 183 -3.65 29.69 -5.50
N ARG A 184 -3.63 29.10 -4.29
CA ARG A 184 -3.13 29.77 -3.08
C ARG A 184 -1.65 30.09 -3.17
N LEU A 185 -0.84 29.11 -3.56
CA LEU A 185 0.60 29.30 -3.72
C LEU A 185 0.92 30.35 -4.81
N ALA A 186 0.12 30.43 -5.87
CA ALA A 186 0.28 31.43 -6.92
C ALA A 186 -0.17 32.85 -6.52
N GLN A 187 -0.94 33.00 -5.44
CA GLN A 187 -1.37 34.30 -4.89
C GLN A 187 -0.64 34.64 -3.57
N ASP A 188 0.42 33.91 -3.21
CA ASP A 188 1.14 34.03 -1.94
C ASP A 188 0.22 33.94 -0.69
N LEU A 189 -0.83 33.13 -0.77
CA LEU A 189 -1.77 32.89 0.33
C LEU A 189 -1.31 31.73 1.23
N GLY A 190 -1.63 31.84 2.51
CA GLY A 190 -1.31 30.82 3.51
C GLY A 190 -1.91 29.44 3.21
N VAL A 191 -1.08 28.41 3.29
CA VAL A 191 -1.47 26.99 3.25
C VAL A 191 -1.26 26.40 4.64
N THR A 192 -2.19 25.57 5.10
CA THR A 192 -2.09 24.96 6.44
C THR A 192 -1.28 23.66 6.42
N THR A 193 -0.72 23.27 7.56
CA THR A 193 -0.01 21.98 7.68
C THR A 193 -0.94 20.79 7.43
N LEU A 194 -2.23 20.91 7.81
CA LEU A 194 -3.26 19.93 7.51
C LEU A 194 -3.43 19.72 5.99
N GLU A 195 -3.48 20.80 5.21
CA GLU A 195 -3.56 20.72 3.74
C GLU A 195 -2.35 20.03 3.12
N VAL A 196 -1.16 20.22 3.68
CA VAL A 196 0.07 19.51 3.26
C VAL A 196 -0.02 18.01 3.56
N THR A 197 -0.57 17.63 4.71
CA THR A 197 -0.85 16.21 5.03
C THR A 197 -1.85 15.60 4.05
N VAL A 198 -2.89 16.34 3.65
CA VAL A 198 -3.83 15.89 2.62
C VAL A 198 -3.15 15.73 1.25
N LEU A 199 -2.28 16.66 0.85
CA LEU A 199 -1.49 16.53 -0.39
C LEU A 199 -0.65 15.25 -0.43
N ALA A 200 0.03 14.92 0.66
CA ALA A 200 0.82 13.70 0.77
C ALA A 200 -0.06 12.43 0.63
N ASN A 201 -1.27 12.47 1.20
CA ASN A 201 -2.27 11.40 1.05
C ASN A 201 -2.79 11.29 -0.40
N ILE A 202 -3.06 12.42 -1.07
CA ILE A 202 -3.48 12.44 -2.48
C ILE A 202 -2.42 11.77 -3.36
N PHE A 203 -1.13 12.08 -3.16
CA PHE A 203 -0.03 11.46 -3.89
C PHE A 203 -0.07 9.92 -3.82
N CYS A 204 -0.18 9.36 -2.61
CA CYS A 204 -0.23 7.91 -2.43
C CYS A 204 -1.53 7.29 -2.97
N THR A 205 -2.65 7.97 -2.81
CA THR A 205 -3.95 7.50 -3.31
C THR A 205 -3.98 7.45 -4.83
N LEU A 206 -3.42 8.44 -5.51
CA LEU A 206 -3.30 8.45 -6.97
C LEU A 206 -2.45 7.27 -7.46
N GLY A 207 -1.29 7.03 -6.84
CA GLY A 207 -0.46 5.87 -7.16
C GLY A 207 -1.20 4.54 -6.94
N THR A 208 -1.96 4.44 -5.83
CA THR A 208 -2.73 3.25 -5.47
C THR A 208 -3.81 2.99 -6.52
N TYR A 209 -4.52 4.04 -6.93
CA TYR A 209 -5.55 3.98 -7.95
C TYR A 209 -4.99 3.52 -9.32
N LEU A 210 -3.81 4.02 -9.71
CA LEU A 210 -3.14 3.59 -10.95
C LEU A 210 -2.77 2.10 -10.91
N CYS A 211 -2.29 1.59 -9.77
CA CYS A 211 -1.96 0.17 -9.60
C CYS A 211 -3.19 -0.74 -9.67
N TRP A 212 -4.34 -0.24 -9.19
CA TRP A 212 -5.60 -0.98 -9.14
C TRP A 212 -6.58 -0.64 -10.26
N TRP A 213 -6.13 0.01 -11.33
CA TRP A 213 -7.01 0.37 -12.44
C TRP A 213 -7.73 -0.84 -13.06
N ASN A 214 -7.01 -1.96 -13.22
CA ASN A 214 -7.56 -3.22 -13.76
C ASN A 214 -8.04 -4.19 -12.68
N LYS A 215 -8.09 -3.77 -11.42
CA LYS A 215 -8.53 -4.63 -10.32
C LYS A 215 -10.07 -4.58 -10.24
N PRO A 216 -10.77 -5.72 -10.40
CA PRO A 216 -12.22 -5.74 -10.31
C PRO A 216 -12.65 -5.47 -8.85
N SER A 217 -13.79 -4.80 -8.66
CA SER A 217 -14.24 -4.31 -7.34
C SER A 217 -15.34 -5.21 -6.76
N ASP A 218 -15.25 -5.47 -5.44
CA ASP A 218 -16.20 -6.18 -4.56
C ASP A 218 -16.98 -7.32 -5.22
N ILE A 219 -16.31 -8.45 -5.44
CA ILE A 219 -16.95 -9.60 -6.09
C ILE A 219 -17.53 -10.51 -5.01
N GLU A 220 -18.83 -10.42 -4.81
CA GLU A 220 -19.56 -11.26 -3.85
C GLU A 220 -19.66 -12.72 -4.33
N VAL A 221 -19.56 -12.94 -5.64
CA VAL A 221 -19.76 -14.26 -6.26
C VAL A 221 -18.43 -14.86 -6.70
N SER A 222 -18.02 -15.92 -6.01
CA SER A 222 -16.86 -16.72 -6.40
C SER A 222 -17.25 -17.81 -7.41
N HIS A 223 -16.48 -17.95 -8.49
CA HIS A 223 -16.69 -19.02 -9.46
C HIS A 223 -16.07 -20.32 -8.97
N CYS A 224 -16.87 -21.38 -8.92
CA CYS A 224 -16.44 -22.66 -8.37
C CYS A 224 -16.21 -23.70 -9.47
N TYR A 225 -14.95 -24.09 -9.67
CA TYR A 225 -14.53 -25.12 -10.61
C TYR A 225 -14.45 -26.48 -9.94
N ARG A 226 -14.92 -27.52 -10.63
CA ARG A 226 -14.81 -28.90 -10.17
C ARG A 226 -13.49 -29.50 -10.66
N LEU A 227 -12.70 -30.02 -9.73
CA LEU A 227 -11.51 -30.81 -10.07
C LEU A 227 -11.92 -32.14 -10.70
N LYS A 228 -11.16 -32.55 -11.72
CA LYS A 228 -11.30 -33.88 -12.35
C LYS A 228 -10.80 -35.02 -11.46
N ILE A 229 -9.96 -34.69 -10.50
CA ILE A 229 -9.36 -35.64 -9.54
C ILE A 229 -9.78 -35.31 -8.09
N THR A 230 -9.69 -36.30 -7.21
CA THR A 230 -9.85 -36.09 -5.76
C THR A 230 -8.70 -35.26 -5.20
N MET A 231 -8.95 -34.48 -4.14
CA MET A 231 -7.87 -33.75 -3.46
C MET A 231 -6.83 -34.70 -2.87
N ALA A 232 -7.25 -35.85 -2.36
CA ALA A 232 -6.33 -36.88 -1.89
C ALA A 232 -5.38 -37.36 -3.01
N ALA A 233 -5.89 -37.61 -4.22
CA ALA A 233 -5.07 -38.03 -5.35
C ALA A 233 -4.14 -36.91 -5.83
N LEU A 234 -4.60 -35.65 -5.77
CA LEU A 234 -3.77 -34.49 -6.10
C LEU A 234 -2.56 -34.36 -5.17
N ILE A 235 -2.78 -34.56 -3.87
CA ILE A 235 -1.70 -34.51 -2.87
C ILE A 235 -0.73 -35.68 -3.06
N GLU A 236 -1.24 -36.88 -3.37
CA GLU A 236 -0.42 -38.06 -3.65
C GLU A 236 0.44 -37.86 -4.91
N GLU A 237 -0.12 -37.30 -5.99
CA GLU A 237 0.59 -37.05 -7.24
C GLU A 237 1.56 -35.84 -7.17
N ALA A 238 1.34 -34.92 -6.23
CA ALA A 238 2.32 -33.88 -5.90
C ALA A 238 3.56 -34.46 -5.20
N GLY A 239 3.45 -35.62 -4.53
CA GLY A 239 4.58 -36.37 -3.98
C GLY A 239 5.50 -35.53 -3.10
N GLU A 240 6.79 -35.45 -3.46
CA GLU A 240 7.82 -34.66 -2.74
C GLU A 240 7.61 -33.14 -2.84
N GLU A 241 6.75 -32.63 -3.72
CA GLU A 241 6.39 -31.20 -3.77
C GLU A 241 5.48 -30.79 -2.59
N CYS A 242 4.80 -31.76 -1.97
CA CYS A 242 3.94 -31.61 -0.79
C CYS A 242 4.75 -31.75 0.53
N THR A 243 5.83 -30.99 0.71
CA THR A 243 6.59 -31.01 1.97
C THR A 243 5.93 -30.14 3.04
N GLY A 244 4.96 -30.68 3.78
CA GLY A 244 4.40 -30.05 5.00
C GLY A 244 2.94 -30.40 5.30
N GLN A 245 2.49 -30.15 6.53
CA GLN A 245 1.05 -30.10 6.85
C GLN A 245 0.44 -28.86 6.20
N TYR A 246 -0.66 -29.00 5.45
CA TYR A 246 -1.41 -27.86 4.93
C TYR A 246 -2.11 -27.10 6.08
N ARG A 247 -2.19 -25.76 5.98
CA ARG A 247 -2.68 -24.91 7.07
C ARG A 247 -4.17 -24.63 6.94
N ASP A 248 -4.55 -24.07 5.81
CA ASP A 248 -5.90 -23.62 5.51
C ASP A 248 -6.49 -24.36 4.31
N THR A 249 -5.68 -24.62 3.26
CA THR A 249 -6.14 -25.33 2.07
C THR A 249 -5.15 -26.41 1.62
N PRO A 250 -5.62 -27.56 1.07
CA PRO A 250 -4.74 -28.61 0.56
C PRO A 250 -3.88 -28.18 -0.63
N LEU A 251 -4.07 -26.96 -1.16
CA LEU A 251 -3.24 -26.34 -2.20
C LEU A 251 -2.17 -25.40 -1.64
N ASP A 252 -2.06 -25.27 -0.32
CA ASP A 252 -1.11 -24.37 0.35
C ASP A 252 0.35 -24.71 0.03
N PHE A 253 0.65 -25.95 -0.35
CA PHE A 253 1.98 -26.37 -0.77
C PHE A 253 2.46 -25.64 -2.04
N ILE A 254 1.54 -25.20 -2.90
CA ILE A 254 1.86 -24.40 -4.11
C ILE A 254 2.04 -22.93 -3.74
N SER A 255 1.10 -22.40 -2.94
CA SER A 255 1.19 -21.07 -2.36
C SER A 255 0.30 -21.00 -1.12
N PRO A 256 0.80 -20.59 0.06
CA PRO A 256 -0.03 -20.45 1.25
C PRO A 256 -1.18 -19.43 1.03
N ASN A 257 -2.41 -19.81 1.43
CA ASN A 257 -3.60 -18.95 1.49
C ASN A 257 -3.65 -18.18 2.81
N GLU A 258 -4.08 -16.90 2.80
CA GLU A 258 -3.78 -16.00 3.92
C GLU A 258 -4.81 -14.85 4.15
N TRP A 259 -5.15 -14.60 5.43
CA TRP A 259 -5.96 -13.47 5.96
C TRP A 259 -5.24 -12.10 5.87
N VAL A 260 -5.89 -10.96 6.15
CA VAL A 260 -5.39 -9.59 5.96
C VAL A 260 -4.02 -9.31 6.61
N GLY A 261 -3.79 -9.75 7.86
CA GLY A 261 -2.50 -9.57 8.53
C GLY A 261 -1.36 -10.34 7.84
N SER A 262 -1.70 -11.48 7.25
CA SER A 262 -0.79 -12.30 6.43
C SER A 262 -0.73 -11.81 4.97
N LEU A 263 -1.72 -11.08 4.47
CA LEU A 263 -1.69 -10.35 3.20
C LEU A 263 -0.67 -9.20 3.24
N VAL A 264 -0.66 -8.43 4.33
CA VAL A 264 0.38 -7.43 4.61
C VAL A 264 1.73 -8.12 4.70
N ARG A 265 1.83 -9.28 5.38
CA ARG A 265 3.05 -10.09 5.43
C ARG A 265 3.51 -10.60 4.06
N LYS A 266 2.64 -11.16 3.23
CA LYS A 266 2.94 -11.70 1.89
C LYS A 266 3.36 -10.60 0.92
N TYR A 267 2.62 -9.49 0.87
CA TYR A 267 2.97 -8.37 -0.01
C TYR A 267 4.02 -7.40 0.55
N PHE A 268 4.37 -7.47 1.83
CA PHE A 268 5.63 -6.91 2.31
C PHE A 268 6.72 -7.97 2.15
N VAL A 269 6.75 -8.99 3.02
CA VAL A 269 7.84 -9.98 3.14
C VAL A 269 8.08 -10.81 1.87
N ASP A 270 7.06 -11.37 1.21
CA ASP A 270 7.28 -12.19 -0.01
C ASP A 270 7.49 -11.32 -1.26
N PHE A 271 6.87 -10.14 -1.33
CA PHE A 271 7.25 -9.09 -2.30
C PHE A 271 8.73 -8.74 -2.17
N PHE A 272 9.24 -8.61 -0.94
CA PHE A 272 10.66 -8.42 -0.72
C PHE A 272 11.46 -9.66 -1.14
N ALA A 273 10.97 -10.88 -0.91
CA ALA A 273 11.65 -12.12 -1.29
C ALA A 273 11.81 -12.29 -2.81
N ASP A 274 10.73 -12.09 -3.58
CA ASP A 274 10.71 -12.25 -5.04
C ASP A 274 11.39 -11.06 -5.77
N PHE A 275 11.39 -9.86 -5.17
CA PHE A 275 11.91 -8.62 -5.77
C PHE A 275 13.06 -7.98 -4.98
N ALA A 276 13.90 -8.80 -4.35
CA ALA A 276 15.00 -8.53 -3.40
C ALA A 276 15.65 -7.14 -3.34
N LEU A 277 15.88 -6.48 -4.46
CA LEU A 277 16.45 -5.12 -4.50
C LEU A 277 15.48 -4.07 -5.04
N ASN A 278 14.72 -4.41 -6.08
CA ASN A 278 13.84 -3.47 -6.78
C ASN A 278 12.62 -3.10 -5.93
N GLY A 279 12.06 -4.05 -5.17
CA GLY A 279 10.94 -3.81 -4.26
C GLY A 279 11.32 -2.91 -3.08
N CYS A 280 12.45 -3.20 -2.42
CA CYS A 280 13.00 -2.37 -1.34
C CYS A 280 13.33 -0.95 -1.82
N PHE A 281 13.93 -0.83 -3.00
CA PHE A 281 14.20 0.47 -3.61
C PHE A 281 12.91 1.24 -3.92
N PHE A 282 11.90 0.59 -4.49
CA PHE A 282 10.62 1.21 -4.76
C PHE A 282 9.95 1.71 -3.47
N MET A 283 9.91 0.89 -2.42
CA MET A 283 9.37 1.27 -1.11
C MET A 283 10.10 2.47 -0.52
N LEU A 284 11.43 2.47 -0.58
CA LEU A 284 12.25 3.60 -0.14
C LEU A 284 11.89 4.87 -0.92
N VAL A 285 11.80 4.78 -2.24
CA VAL A 285 11.44 5.91 -3.11
C VAL A 285 10.05 6.44 -2.76
N VAL A 286 9.05 5.57 -2.62
CA VAL A 286 7.68 5.97 -2.27
C VAL A 286 7.63 6.61 -0.88
N SER A 287 8.29 6.01 0.11
CA SER A 287 8.32 6.54 1.49
C SER A 287 9.06 7.87 1.57
N MET A 288 10.13 8.04 0.79
CA MET A 288 10.86 9.31 0.70
C MET A 288 10.08 10.37 -0.05
N ALA A 289 9.40 10.02 -1.15
CA ALA A 289 8.53 10.94 -1.87
C ALA A 289 7.37 11.42 -0.98
N TYR A 290 6.75 10.51 -0.20
CA TYR A 290 5.69 10.87 0.73
C TYR A 290 6.21 11.79 1.86
N THR A 291 7.35 11.46 2.47
CA THR A 291 7.90 12.27 3.57
C THR A 291 8.47 13.62 3.11
N ALA A 292 8.78 13.78 1.81
CA ALA A 292 9.27 15.04 1.24
C ALA A 292 8.22 16.16 1.20
N PHE A 293 6.93 15.87 1.40
CA PHE A 293 5.89 16.90 1.48
C PHE A 293 6.00 17.76 2.76
N PHE A 294 6.36 17.16 3.90
CA PHE A 294 6.38 17.86 5.19
C PHE A 294 7.49 18.93 5.29
N PRO A 295 8.72 18.75 4.76
CA PRO A 295 9.70 19.82 4.69
C PRO A 295 9.19 21.09 3.98
N GLY A 296 8.21 21.00 3.08
CA GLY A 296 7.58 22.18 2.47
C GLY A 296 6.82 23.06 3.48
N ALA A 297 6.41 22.51 4.61
CA ALA A 297 5.78 23.22 5.72
C ALA A 297 6.74 23.53 6.88
N TRP A 298 8.06 23.40 6.67
CA TRP A 298 9.04 23.54 7.75
C TRP A 298 8.98 24.90 8.45
N ASP A 299 8.74 25.96 7.70
CA ASP A 299 8.71 27.35 8.17
C ASP A 299 7.30 27.84 8.53
N PHE A 300 6.30 26.96 8.57
CA PHE A 300 4.94 27.35 8.91
C PHE A 300 4.83 27.78 10.37
N TYR A 301 3.89 28.68 10.62
CA TYR A 301 3.60 29.20 11.96
C TYR A 301 2.84 28.18 12.81
N PHE A 302 3.24 28.06 14.07
CA PHE A 302 2.52 27.32 15.09
C PHE A 302 2.22 28.22 16.29
N PRO A 303 1.13 27.98 17.05
CA PRO A 303 0.75 28.80 18.20
C PRO A 303 1.85 28.96 19.26
N THR A 304 2.71 27.95 19.43
CA THR A 304 3.85 28.01 20.34
C THR A 304 5.13 27.50 19.68
N VAL A 305 6.29 28.02 20.12
CA VAL A 305 7.60 27.54 19.67
C VAL A 305 7.80 26.07 20.04
N ALA A 306 7.28 25.64 21.19
CA ALA A 306 7.34 24.24 21.62
C ALA A 306 6.58 23.31 20.66
N GLU A 307 5.38 23.70 20.21
CA GLU A 307 4.62 22.96 19.20
C GLU A 307 5.35 22.90 17.86
N GLN A 308 5.94 24.01 17.40
CA GLN A 308 6.72 24.02 16.16
C GLN A 308 7.93 23.07 16.22
N GLN A 309 8.68 23.11 17.32
CA GLN A 309 9.86 22.26 17.49
C GLN A 309 9.48 20.78 17.64
N LEU A 310 8.39 20.50 18.35
CA LEU A 310 7.84 19.15 18.44
C LEU A 310 7.44 18.63 17.05
N TRP A 311 6.81 19.47 16.23
CA TRP A 311 6.34 19.08 14.89
C TRP A 311 7.53 18.69 14.02
N ARG A 312 8.54 19.56 13.99
CA ARG A 312 9.79 19.35 13.27
C ARG A 312 10.52 18.10 13.74
N ALA A 313 10.58 17.86 15.04
CA ALA A 313 11.19 16.65 15.61
C ALA A 313 10.44 15.37 15.19
N VAL A 314 9.11 15.39 15.21
CA VAL A 314 8.27 14.25 14.80
C VAL A 314 8.41 13.99 13.29
N VAL A 315 8.36 15.03 12.45
CA VAL A 315 8.56 14.91 11.00
C VAL A 315 9.96 14.40 10.66
N ALA A 316 11.00 14.89 11.34
CA ALA A 316 12.37 14.41 11.14
C ALA A 316 12.51 12.94 11.57
N THR A 317 11.90 12.56 12.70
CA THR A 317 11.88 11.18 13.17
C THR A 317 11.18 10.26 12.15
N GLN A 318 10.05 10.71 11.61
CA GLN A 318 9.31 10.00 10.58
C GLN A 318 10.15 9.78 9.30
N ALA A 319 10.87 10.82 8.86
CA ALA A 319 11.78 10.72 7.71
C ALA A 319 12.94 9.76 7.97
N ILE A 320 13.50 9.73 9.18
CA ILE A 320 14.53 8.77 9.58
C ILE A 320 13.99 7.34 9.55
N ILE A 321 12.79 7.11 10.09
CA ILE A 321 12.16 5.79 10.06
C ILE A 321 11.88 5.35 8.62
N ALA A 322 11.40 6.26 7.75
CA ALA A 322 11.19 5.97 6.34
C ALA A 322 12.48 5.60 5.59
N LEU A 323 13.61 6.24 5.93
CA LEU A 323 14.92 5.97 5.34
C LEU A 323 15.52 4.64 5.82
N LEU A 324 15.40 4.35 7.13
CA LEU A 324 16.01 3.17 7.75
C LEU A 324 15.11 1.93 7.72
N GLY A 325 13.79 2.12 7.61
CA GLY A 325 12.76 1.08 7.68
C GLY A 325 12.96 -0.09 6.72
N PRO A 326 13.34 0.14 5.44
CA PRO A 326 13.58 -0.95 4.49
C PRO A 326 14.90 -1.73 4.74
N LEU A 327 15.82 -1.21 5.56
CA LEU A 327 17.16 -1.81 5.71
C LEU A 327 17.14 -3.23 6.27
N PRO A 328 16.40 -3.55 7.35
CA PRO A 328 16.36 -4.91 7.89
C PRO A 328 15.86 -5.93 6.86
N GLU A 329 14.89 -5.57 6.02
CA GLU A 329 14.29 -6.46 5.02
C GLU A 329 15.27 -6.80 3.87
N VAL A 330 16.06 -5.82 3.40
CA VAL A 330 17.15 -6.05 2.44
C VAL A 330 18.14 -7.13 2.93
N PHE A 331 18.38 -7.21 4.24
CA PHE A 331 19.27 -8.22 4.84
C PHE A 331 18.57 -9.56 5.16
N MET A 332 17.23 -9.60 5.21
CA MET A 332 16.44 -10.80 5.48
C MET A 332 16.16 -11.62 4.21
N VAL A 333 15.88 -10.95 3.09
CA VAL A 333 15.45 -11.58 1.83
C VAL A 333 16.43 -12.65 1.33
N ASP A 334 17.72 -12.39 1.45
CA ASP A 334 18.77 -13.30 0.97
C ASP A 334 18.89 -14.60 1.79
N ARG A 335 18.02 -14.80 2.80
CA ARG A 335 17.89 -16.04 3.58
C ARG A 335 16.73 -16.93 3.11
N GLN A 336 15.74 -16.40 2.38
CA GLN A 336 14.57 -17.17 1.91
C GLN A 336 14.73 -17.75 0.51
N VAL A 337 15.58 -17.16 -0.35
CA VAL A 337 15.96 -17.75 -1.63
C VAL A 337 17.02 -18.83 -1.38
N LYS A 338 16.59 -20.02 -0.95
CA LYS A 338 17.38 -21.23 -1.23
C LYS A 338 17.31 -21.44 -2.74
N PRO A 339 18.43 -21.47 -3.48
CA PRO A 339 18.36 -21.95 -4.86
C PRO A 339 17.86 -23.40 -4.79
N ASN A 340 16.71 -23.67 -5.41
CA ASN A 340 16.37 -25.06 -5.72
C ASN A 340 17.54 -25.61 -6.55
N GLU A 341 18.27 -26.57 -5.98
CA GLU A 341 19.30 -27.35 -6.67
C GLU A 341 18.62 -28.26 -7.71
N SER A 342 18.10 -27.66 -8.78
CA SER A 342 17.68 -28.36 -10.00
C SER A 342 17.71 -27.47 -11.25
N ALA A 343 18.28 -26.26 -11.18
CA ALA A 343 18.53 -25.44 -12.36
C ALA A 343 19.89 -25.79 -13.00
N LEU A 344 19.86 -26.10 -14.30
CA LEU A 344 21.01 -26.33 -15.18
C LEU A 344 22.16 -25.33 -14.95
N PRO A 345 23.44 -25.72 -15.09
CA PRO A 345 24.58 -24.87 -14.76
C PRO A 345 24.67 -23.63 -15.67
N ILE A 346 24.43 -22.45 -15.09
CA ILE A 346 24.59 -21.15 -15.75
C ILE A 346 26.08 -20.74 -15.69
N PRO A 347 26.68 -20.19 -16.77
CA PRO A 347 28.08 -19.77 -16.79
C PRO A 347 28.33 -18.60 -15.81
N SER A 348 29.51 -18.60 -15.18
CA SER A 348 29.92 -17.65 -14.15
C SER A 348 29.86 -16.18 -14.63
N ILE A 349 28.87 -15.44 -14.14
CA ILE A 349 28.78 -13.97 -14.29
C ILE A 349 29.76 -13.31 -13.31
N THR A 350 30.58 -12.39 -13.82
CA THR A 350 31.58 -11.64 -13.08
C THR A 350 30.92 -10.72 -12.02
N ILE A 351 31.02 -11.13 -10.76
CA ILE A 351 30.50 -10.43 -9.57
C ILE A 351 31.15 -9.04 -9.41
N SER A 352 30.34 -7.98 -9.38
CA SER A 352 30.80 -6.59 -9.28
C SER A 352 31.39 -6.25 -7.90
N SER A 353 32.22 -5.20 -7.84
CA SER A 353 32.90 -4.74 -6.61
C SER A 353 31.94 -4.41 -5.45
N THR A 354 30.72 -3.95 -5.76
CA THR A 354 29.66 -3.66 -4.79
C THR A 354 29.17 -4.92 -4.07
N GLN A 355 29.06 -6.05 -4.77
CA GLN A 355 28.66 -7.33 -4.17
C GLN A 355 29.73 -7.88 -3.20
N ARG A 356 31.02 -7.56 -3.39
CA ARG A 356 32.09 -7.94 -2.42
C ARG A 356 32.04 -7.13 -1.14
N LEU A 357 31.75 -5.83 -1.23
CA LEU A 357 31.63 -4.96 -0.06
C LEU A 357 30.43 -5.38 0.80
N LEU A 358 29.28 -5.63 0.14
CA LEU A 358 28.09 -6.16 0.78
C LEU A 358 28.37 -7.47 1.51
N ARG A 359 29.13 -8.41 0.91
CA ARG A 359 29.53 -9.68 1.58
C ARG A 359 30.42 -9.49 2.81
N LYS A 360 31.27 -8.46 2.86
CA LYS A 360 32.09 -8.18 4.05
C LYS A 360 31.25 -7.60 5.18
N ILE A 361 30.36 -6.66 4.88
CA ILE A 361 29.41 -6.08 5.83
C ILE A 361 28.44 -7.16 6.33
N ARG A 362 28.00 -8.06 5.43
CA ARG A 362 27.24 -9.28 5.71
C ARG A 362 27.88 -10.05 6.86
N ARG A 363 29.13 -10.52 6.69
CA ARG A 363 29.83 -11.35 7.71
C ARG A 363 29.93 -10.70 9.09
N LEU A 364 30.09 -9.38 9.14
CA LEU A 364 30.16 -8.64 10.40
C LEU A 364 28.80 -8.57 11.12
N TRP A 365 27.70 -8.54 10.38
CA TRP A 365 26.34 -8.46 10.93
C TRP A 365 25.79 -9.81 11.43
N TYR A 366 26.18 -10.94 10.82
CA TYR A 366 25.68 -12.27 11.22
C TYR A 366 26.45 -12.97 12.34
N HIS A 367 27.66 -12.52 12.69
CA HIS A 367 28.50 -13.18 13.72
C HIS A 367 27.85 -13.27 15.13
N PRO A 368 26.94 -12.37 15.55
CA PRO A 368 26.23 -12.51 16.82
C PRO A 368 24.93 -13.35 16.75
N CYS A 369 24.42 -13.68 15.54
CA CYS A 369 23.03 -14.10 15.32
C CYS A 369 22.80 -15.63 15.27
N ASN A 370 23.75 -16.44 15.73
CA ASN A 370 23.64 -17.90 15.68
C ASN A 370 23.13 -18.46 17.02
N ASN A 371 21.81 -18.45 17.22
CA ASN A 371 21.17 -19.38 18.15
C ASN A 371 20.40 -20.39 17.32
N GLU A 372 20.96 -21.61 17.21
CA GLU A 372 20.24 -22.80 16.78
C GLU A 372 19.12 -23.09 17.77
N MET A 373 17.87 -23.03 17.32
CA MET A 373 16.75 -23.61 18.05
C MET A 373 16.30 -24.84 17.26
N THR A 374 16.70 -26.00 17.75
CA THR A 374 16.35 -27.33 17.24
C THR A 374 14.90 -27.65 17.57
N GLY A 375 14.05 -27.76 16.55
CA GLY A 375 12.69 -28.30 16.65
C GLY A 375 12.02 -28.32 15.28
N ASP A 376 11.47 -29.47 14.90
CA ASP A 376 10.82 -29.74 13.61
C ASP A 376 9.50 -28.98 13.43
N PHE A 377 9.57 -27.66 13.32
CA PHE A 377 8.46 -26.81 12.92
C PHE A 377 8.87 -26.03 11.66
N PRO A 378 8.14 -26.12 10.54
CA PRO A 378 8.28 -25.18 9.43
C PRO A 378 7.52 -23.89 9.78
N CYS A 379 7.81 -23.31 10.95
CA CYS A 379 7.57 -21.89 11.14
C CYS A 379 8.67 -21.18 10.36
N VAL A 380 8.27 -20.37 9.38
CA VAL A 380 9.19 -19.42 8.74
C VAL A 380 9.64 -18.47 9.85
N ASP A 381 10.76 -18.80 10.48
CA ASP A 381 11.31 -18.11 11.62
C ASP A 381 11.81 -16.74 11.17
N VAL A 382 10.93 -15.73 11.27
CA VAL A 382 11.38 -14.35 11.31
C VAL A 382 12.34 -14.27 12.50
N PRO A 383 13.63 -13.95 12.30
CA PRO A 383 14.57 -13.94 13.39
C PRO A 383 14.06 -13.03 14.49
N LEU A 384 13.98 -13.55 15.73
CA LEU A 384 13.43 -12.82 16.88
C LEU A 384 14.00 -11.39 17.01
N HIS A 385 15.27 -11.21 16.65
CA HIS A 385 15.95 -9.92 16.60
C HIS A 385 15.33 -8.92 15.62
N SER A 386 14.86 -9.35 14.45
CA SER A 386 14.17 -8.47 13.50
C SER A 386 12.79 -8.08 13.99
N LEU A 387 12.07 -8.98 14.65
CA LEU A 387 10.81 -8.66 15.30
C LEU A 387 11.02 -7.61 16.42
N LEU A 388 12.07 -7.80 17.23
CA LEU A 388 12.44 -6.88 18.33
C LEU A 388 12.84 -5.48 17.85
N ILE A 389 13.32 -5.32 16.61
CA ILE A 389 13.68 -4.01 16.03
C ILE A 389 12.53 -3.41 15.22
N LEU A 390 11.84 -4.22 14.40
CA LEU A 390 10.80 -3.76 13.49
C LEU A 390 9.53 -3.34 14.23
N THR A 391 9.07 -4.13 15.21
CA THR A 391 7.84 -3.83 15.94
C THR A 391 7.88 -2.47 16.65
N PRO A 392 8.92 -2.10 17.43
CA PRO A 392 8.98 -0.76 18.02
C PRO A 392 9.15 0.34 16.97
N ALA A 393 9.84 0.08 15.84
CA ALA A 393 9.95 1.06 14.76
C ALA A 393 8.58 1.35 14.09
N CYS A 394 7.79 0.31 13.81
CA CYS A 394 6.41 0.46 13.32
C CYS A 394 5.50 1.17 14.33
N ALA A 395 5.61 0.83 15.62
CA ALA A 395 4.86 1.51 16.67
C ALA A 395 5.22 3.01 16.75
N LEU A 396 6.52 3.32 16.71
CA LEU A 396 7.02 4.70 16.70
C LEU A 396 6.54 5.46 15.47
N TYR A 397 6.58 4.84 14.29
CA TYR A 397 6.02 5.41 13.05
C TYR A 397 4.55 5.80 13.22
N VAL A 398 3.72 4.89 13.76
CA VAL A 398 2.28 5.14 13.93
C VAL A 398 2.05 6.24 14.96
N ILE A 399 2.83 6.28 16.03
CA ILE A 399 2.79 7.36 17.03
C ILE A 399 3.17 8.70 16.38
N CYS A 400 4.25 8.75 15.61
CA CYS A 400 4.66 9.96 14.90
C CYS A 400 3.55 10.46 13.96
N ARG A 401 2.87 9.56 13.24
CA ARG A 401 1.74 9.89 12.38
C ARG A 401 0.56 10.51 13.12
N TRP A 402 0.15 9.88 14.22
CA TRP A 402 -0.91 10.42 15.07
C TRP A 402 -0.55 11.80 15.60
N LEU A 403 0.71 11.99 16.03
CA LEU A 403 1.19 13.27 16.52
C LEU A 403 1.18 14.34 15.41
N ILE A 404 1.63 14.03 14.19
CA ILE A 404 1.57 14.97 13.06
C ILE A 404 0.13 15.43 12.83
N ILE A 405 -0.83 14.51 12.70
CA ILE A 405 -2.24 14.85 12.46
C ILE A 405 -2.82 15.67 13.62
N ALA A 406 -2.55 15.27 14.87
CA ALA A 406 -3.04 15.98 16.04
C ALA A 406 -2.49 17.41 16.10
N MET A 407 -1.23 17.59 15.72
CA MET A 407 -0.58 18.89 15.69
C MET A 407 -1.01 19.74 14.50
N ASP A 408 -1.32 19.14 13.36
CA ASP A 408 -1.89 19.83 12.21
C ASP A 408 -3.27 20.41 12.53
N ILE A 409 -4.08 19.71 13.32
CA ILE A 409 -5.35 20.25 13.82
C ILE A 409 -5.09 21.32 14.88
N ALA A 410 -4.12 21.09 15.79
CA ALA A 410 -3.80 22.03 16.85
C ALA A 410 -3.22 23.36 16.33
N SER A 411 -2.53 23.35 15.18
CA SER A 411 -1.95 24.54 14.56
C SER A 411 -3.04 25.51 14.08
N LEU A 412 -4.22 25.03 13.71
CA LEU A 412 -5.36 25.84 13.27
C LEU A 412 -5.93 26.78 14.35
N ARG A 413 -5.51 26.63 15.62
CA ARG A 413 -5.89 27.54 16.71
C ARG A 413 -5.43 28.97 16.50
N ALA A 414 -4.32 29.17 15.79
CA ALA A 414 -3.81 30.48 15.40
C ALA A 414 -3.03 30.36 14.10
N GLN A 415 -3.49 31.04 13.05
CA GLN A 415 -2.88 31.02 11.72
C GLN A 415 -2.71 32.45 11.18
N PRO A 416 -1.77 32.68 10.24
CA PRO A 416 -1.64 33.96 9.54
C PRO A 416 -2.94 34.34 8.82
N ALA A 417 -3.26 35.64 8.77
CA ALA A 417 -4.49 36.15 8.19
C ALA A 417 -4.73 35.71 6.73
N SER A 418 -3.66 35.66 5.93
CA SER A 418 -3.67 35.19 4.53
C SER A 418 -4.23 33.79 4.34
N THR A 419 -4.19 32.94 5.38
CA THR A 419 -4.73 31.57 5.35
C THR A 419 -6.25 31.56 5.14
N TYR A 420 -6.93 32.59 5.65
CA TYR A 420 -8.39 32.72 5.61
C TYR A 420 -8.89 33.57 4.43
N GLU A 421 -7.98 34.10 3.61
CA GLU A 421 -8.32 34.84 2.41
C GLU A 421 -8.86 33.91 1.32
N THR A 422 -9.86 34.42 0.58
CA THR A 422 -10.47 33.72 -0.54
C THR A 422 -9.62 33.89 -1.79
N ILE A 423 -9.51 32.82 -2.57
CA ILE A 423 -8.78 32.82 -3.83
C ILE A 423 -9.52 33.74 -4.80
N SER A 424 -8.79 34.71 -5.37
CA SER A 424 -9.32 35.56 -6.43
C SER A 424 -9.20 34.85 -7.78
N TRP A 425 -10.24 34.10 -8.17
CA TRP A 425 -10.23 33.35 -9.44
C TRP A 425 -10.15 34.25 -10.69
N SER A 426 -10.53 35.53 -10.58
CA SER A 426 -10.43 36.51 -11.67
C SER A 426 -8.99 36.78 -12.11
N MET A 427 -7.99 36.50 -11.27
CA MET A 427 -6.57 36.57 -11.66
C MET A 427 -6.17 35.45 -12.63
N PHE A 428 -6.82 34.29 -12.56
CA PHE A 428 -6.49 33.12 -13.41
C PHE A 428 -7.41 32.99 -14.62
N LEU A 429 -8.65 33.46 -14.51
CA LEU A 429 -9.64 33.42 -15.58
C LEU A 429 -10.17 34.85 -15.81
N PRO A 430 -9.58 35.61 -16.76
CA PRO A 430 -9.83 37.05 -16.91
C PRO A 430 -11.25 37.44 -17.39
N TRP A 431 -12.16 36.49 -17.58
CA TRP A 431 -13.47 36.70 -18.23
C TRP A 431 -14.66 36.14 -17.43
N TRP A 432 -14.60 36.23 -16.10
CA TRP A 432 -15.77 36.02 -15.23
C TRP A 432 -16.11 37.30 -14.47
#